data_AF-A0A1Q5MG01-F1
#
_entry.id   AF-A0A1Q5MG01-F1
#
_cell.length_a   1.000
_cell.length_b   1.000
_cell.length_c   1.000
_cell.angle_alpha   90.00
_cell.angle_beta   90.00
_cell.angle_gamma   90.00
#
_symmetry.space_group_name_H-M   'P 1'
#
loop_
_entity.id
_entity.type
_entity.pdbx_description
1 polymer ?
#
loop_
_entity_poly.entity_id
_entity_poly.type
_entity_poly.pdbx_seq_one_letter_code
_entity_poly.pdbx_strand_id
1 'polypeptide(L)'
;MVMTAKERALAAEEAVRQLKGALDGVGVLFPSLGVDVVSAAGTYGLPLVDLGRCNLDTALRLAAVLHERAGAGAAIPAPHQG
;
A
#
# COMPACT_ATOMS: atom_id res chain seq x y z
N MET A 1 7.84 10.61 -20.16
CA MET A 1 6.88 9.73 -20.85
C MET A 1 5.72 9.51 -19.91
N VAL A 2 4.48 9.71 -20.34
CA VAL A 2 3.31 9.41 -19.51
C VAL A 2 3.18 7.89 -19.42
N MET A 3 3.11 7.34 -18.22
CA MET A 3 2.83 5.90 -18.06
C MET A 3 1.44 5.62 -18.61
N THR A 4 1.32 4.57 -19.42
CA THR A 4 0.03 4.10 -19.92
C THR A 4 -0.83 3.59 -18.75
N ALA A 5 -2.15 3.57 -18.94
CA ALA A 5 -3.06 3.02 -17.94
C ALA A 5 -2.71 1.56 -17.56
N LYS A 6 -2.21 0.78 -18.52
CA LYS A 6 -1.76 -0.60 -18.30
C LYS A 6 -0.51 -0.66 -17.40
N GLU A 7 0.48 0.20 -17.64
CA GLU A 7 1.68 0.27 -16.80
C GLU A 7 1.36 0.75 -15.38
N ARG A 8 0.41 1.68 -15.23
CA ARG A 8 -0.06 2.14 -13.93
C ARG A 8 -0.78 1.03 -13.16
N ALA A 9 -1.65 0.26 -13.83
CA ALA A 9 -2.33 -0.89 -13.23
C ALA A 9 -1.33 -1.97 -12.77
N LEU A 10 -0.36 -2.32 -13.61
CA LEU A 10 0.69 -3.29 -13.25
C LEU A 10 1.53 -2.84 -12.06
N ALA A 11 1.90 -1.55 -12.01
CA ALA A 11 2.63 -0.99 -10.88
C ALA A 11 1.82 -1.04 -9.58
N ALA A 12 0.51 -0.76 -9.66
CA ALA A 12 -0.38 -0.82 -8.51
C ALA A 12 -0.60 -2.26 -8.03
N GLU A 13 -0.79 -3.21 -8.95
CA GLU A 13 -0.92 -4.64 -8.63
C GLU A 13 0.34 -5.18 -7.97
N GLU A 14 1.51 -4.79 -8.46
CA GLU A 14 2.79 -5.18 -7.88
C GLU A 14 2.98 -4.59 -6.48
N ALA A 15 2.61 -3.32 -6.26
CA ALA A 15 2.61 -2.70 -4.94
C ALA A 15 1.68 -3.44 -3.96
N VAL A 16 0.46 -3.80 -4.40
CA VAL A 16 -0.48 -4.61 -3.63
C VAL A 16 0.10 -5.97 -3.29
N ARG A 17 0.73 -6.64 -4.26
CA ARG A 17 1.34 -7.97 -4.07
C ARG A 17 2.46 -7.94 -3.04
N GLN A 18 3.36 -6.96 -3.14
CA GLN A 18 4.46 -6.78 -2.17
C GLN A 18 3.92 -6.45 -0.77
N LEU A 19 2.97 -5.53 -0.68
CA LEU A 19 2.36 -5.15 0.59
C LEU A 19 1.63 -6.34 1.23
N LYS A 20 0.89 -7.13 0.44
CA LYS A 20 0.23 -8.35 0.92
C LYS A 20 1.23 -9.36 1.48
N GLY A 21 2.34 -9.59 0.78
CA GLY A 21 3.40 -10.49 1.27
C GLY A 21 4.07 -10.01 2.55
N ALA A 22 4.30 -8.70 2.67
CA ALA A 22 4.87 -8.11 3.89
C ALA A 22 3.90 -8.21 5.07
N LEU A 23 2.60 -7.98 4.84
CA LEU A 23 1.56 -8.09 5.87
C LEU A 23 1.36 -9.55 6.32
N ASP A 24 1.35 -10.50 5.38
CA ASP A 24 1.27 -11.93 5.68
C ASP A 24 2.45 -12.41 6.54
N GLY A 25 3.66 -11.93 6.23
CA GLY A 25 4.86 -12.21 7.02
C GLY A 25 4.82 -11.72 8.47
N VAL A 26 3.92 -10.78 8.80
CA VAL A 26 3.68 -10.31 10.18
C VAL A 26 2.34 -10.79 10.76
N GLY A 27 1.66 -11.70 10.07
CA GLY A 27 0.39 -12.29 10.49
C GLY A 27 -0.83 -11.38 10.32
N VAL A 28 -0.73 -10.36 9.46
CA VAL A 28 -1.81 -9.42 9.15
C VAL A 28 -2.43 -9.77 7.79
N LEU A 29 -3.74 -10.02 7.77
CA LEU A 29 -4.50 -10.25 6.54
C LEU A 29 -5.51 -9.13 6.32
N PHE A 30 -5.44 -8.48 5.16
CA PHE A 30 -6.48 -7.56 4.71
C PHE A 30 -7.29 -8.21 3.58
N PRO A 31 -8.54 -8.63 3.84
CA PRO A 31 -9.39 -9.24 2.82
C PRO A 31 -9.82 -8.26 1.73
N SER A 32 -9.73 -6.95 2.00
CA SER A 32 -10.09 -5.87 1.08
C SER A 32 -8.89 -5.20 0.41
N LEU A 33 -7.65 -5.64 0.69
CA LEU A 33 -6.46 -5.04 0.08
C LEU A 33 -6.46 -5.26 -1.44
N GLY A 34 -6.46 -4.18 -2.21
CA GLY A 34 -6.57 -4.23 -3.67
C GLY A 34 -6.16 -2.93 -4.35
N VAL A 35 -6.16 -2.93 -5.68
CA VAL A 35 -5.93 -1.72 -6.47
C VAL A 35 -7.24 -0.94 -6.55
N ASP A 36 -7.19 0.38 -6.33
CA ASP A 36 -8.32 1.23 -6.69
C ASP A 36 -8.38 1.34 -8.21
N VAL A 37 -9.29 0.55 -8.80
CA VAL A 37 -9.43 0.41 -10.26
C VAL A 37 -9.76 1.73 -10.95
N VAL A 38 -10.41 2.66 -10.23
CA VAL A 38 -10.78 3.99 -10.77
C VAL A 38 -9.53 4.85 -10.94
N SER A 39 -8.69 4.94 -9.91
CA SER A 39 -7.43 5.68 -9.98
C SER A 39 -6.42 5.03 -10.90
N ALA A 40 -6.39 3.69 -10.99
CA ALA A 40 -5.50 2.95 -11.89
C ALA A 40 -5.89 3.08 -13.37
N ALA A 41 -7.18 3.14 -13.69
CA ALA A 41 -7.67 3.35 -15.05
C ALA A 41 -7.57 4.81 -15.52
N GLY A 42 -7.48 5.77 -14.60
CA GLY A 42 -7.33 7.19 -14.92
C GLY A 42 -6.01 7.55 -15.62
N THR A 43 -5.94 8.77 -16.14
CA THR A 43 -4.70 9.36 -16.72
C THR A 43 -4.15 10.50 -15.85
N TYR A 44 -4.82 10.77 -14.72
CA TYR A 44 -4.52 11.87 -13.81
C TYR A 44 -4.41 11.34 -12.38
N GLY A 45 -3.45 11.86 -11.62
CA GLY A 45 -3.15 11.42 -10.25
C GLY A 45 -2.33 10.12 -10.18
N LEU A 46 -1.92 9.76 -8.96
CA LEU A 46 -1.19 8.52 -8.69
C LEU A 46 -2.17 7.35 -8.57
N PRO A 47 -1.78 6.14 -9.04
CA PRO A 47 -2.58 4.95 -8.81
C PRO A 47 -2.66 4.69 -7.30
N LEU A 48 -3.88 4.51 -6.80
CA LEU A 48 -4.14 4.32 -5.38
C LEU A 48 -4.32 2.83 -5.06
N VAL A 49 -3.95 2.47 -3.83
CA VAL A 49 -4.16 1.14 -3.27
C VAL A 49 -5.27 1.24 -2.23
N ASP A 50 -6.34 0.47 -2.40
CA ASP A 50 -7.38 0.32 -1.39
C ASP A 50 -6.85 -0.60 -0.29
N LEU A 51 -6.62 -0.04 0.90
CA LEU A 51 -6.18 -0.81 2.06
C LEU A 51 -7.35 -1.54 2.73
N GLY A 52 -8.59 -1.09 2.53
CA GLY A 52 -9.76 -1.69 3.13
C GLY A 52 -9.86 -1.58 4.65
N ARG A 53 -10.80 -2.33 5.24
CA ARG A 53 -11.01 -2.38 6.69
C ARG A 53 -10.20 -3.50 7.31
N CYS A 54 -9.46 -3.20 8.37
CA CYS A 54 -8.89 -4.20 9.29
C CYS A 54 -9.68 -4.26 10.60
N ASN A 55 -9.54 -5.38 11.30
CA ASN A 55 -9.98 -5.49 12.69
C ASN A 55 -8.99 -4.78 13.64
N LEU A 56 -9.43 -4.53 14.89
CA LEU A 56 -8.64 -3.81 15.90
C LEU A 56 -7.30 -4.51 16.22
N ASP A 57 -7.29 -5.84 16.36
CA ASP A 57 -6.07 -6.61 16.64
C ASP A 57 -5.03 -6.41 15.54
N THR A 58 -5.47 -6.51 14.29
CA THR A 58 -4.66 -6.28 13.09
C THR A 58 -4.11 -4.86 13.03
N ALA A 59 -4.94 -3.85 13.33
CA ALA A 59 -4.52 -2.46 13.35
C ALA A 59 -3.42 -2.21 14.41
N LEU A 60 -3.58 -2.79 15.62
CA LEU A 60 -2.61 -2.66 16.70
C LEU A 60 -1.30 -3.40 16.39
N ARG A 61 -1.37 -4.62 15.82
CA ARG A 61 -0.18 -5.37 15.38
C ARG A 61 0.60 -4.62 14.30
N LEU A 62 -0.12 -4.07 13.30
CA LEU A 62 0.50 -3.26 12.25
C LEU A 62 1.19 -2.02 12.85
N ALA A 63 0.53 -1.30 13.76
CA ALA A 63 1.11 -0.15 14.44
C ALA A 63 2.37 -0.51 15.24
N ALA A 64 2.37 -1.63 15.95
CA ALA A 64 3.53 -2.11 16.70
C ALA A 64 4.72 -2.39 15.78
N VAL A 65 4.52 -3.13 14.68
CA VAL A 65 5.58 -3.43 13.70
C VAL A 65 6.13 -2.14 13.07
N LEU A 66 5.25 -1.21 12.70
CA LEU A 66 5.68 0.07 12.13
C LEU A 66 6.47 0.90 13.13
N HIS A 67 6.09 0.90 14.41
CA HIS A 67 6.81 1.61 15.47
C HIS A 67 8.19 0.99 15.72
N GLU A 68 8.29 -0.34 15.79
CA GLU A 68 9.57 -1.06 15.91
C GLU A 68 10.51 -0.74 14.75
N ARG A 69 9.99 -0.73 13.52
CA ARG A 69 10.78 -0.40 12.32
C ARG A 69 11.18 1.08 12.25
N ALA A 70 10.30 2.00 12.63
CA ALA A 70 10.60 3.43 12.68
C ALA A 70 11.65 3.76 13.75
N GLY A 71 11.61 3.06 14.89
CA GLY A 71 12.65 3.13 15.92
C GLY A 71 13.98 2.51 15.49
N ALA A 72 13.95 1.52 14.58
CA ALA A 72 15.13 0.84 14.05
C ALA A 72 15.77 1.50 12.82
N GLY A 73 15.10 2.45 12.16
CA GLY A 73 15.60 3.08 10.94
C GLY A 73 14.85 4.37 10.63
N ALA A 74 15.41 5.50 11.05
CA ALA A 74 14.89 6.82 10.73
C ALA A 74 15.10 7.16 9.25
N ALA A 75 13.99 7.27 8.51
CA ALA A 75 13.65 8.31 7.52
C ALA A 75 12.57 7.76 6.57
N ILE A 76 11.30 8.10 6.82
CA ILE A 76 10.28 8.01 5.77
C ILE A 76 10.46 9.26 4.89
N PRO A 77 10.78 9.14 3.59
CA PRO A 77 10.76 10.30 2.69
C PRO A 77 9.34 10.86 2.64
N ALA A 78 9.22 12.18 2.81
CA ALA A 78 7.96 12.90 2.85
C ALA A 78 7.09 12.57 1.62
N PRO A 79 5.76 12.49 1.78
CA PRO A 79 4.86 12.29 0.65
C PRO A 79 5.00 13.45 -0.35
N HIS A 80 5.08 13.08 -1.62
CA HIS A 80 5.06 13.96 -2.78
C HIS A 80 3.75 14.77 -2.76
N GLN A 81 3.87 16.06 -2.42
CA GLN A 81 2.79 17.02 -2.57
C GLN A 81 2.76 17.48 -4.05
N GLY A 82 1.63 17.31 -4.72
CA GLY A 82 1.36 17.88 -6.05
C GLY A 82 0.74 16.90 -7.03
#